data_AF-A0A537M7U7-F1
#
_entry.id   AF-A0A537M7U7-F1
#
_cell.length_a   1.000
_cell.length_b   1.000
_cell.length_c   1.000
_cell.angle_alpha   90.00
_cell.angle_beta   90.00
_cell.angle_gamma   90.00
#
_symmetry.space_group_name_H-M   'P 1'
#
loop_
_entity.id
_entity.type
_entity.pdbx_description
1 polymer ?
#
loop_
_entity_poly.entity_id
_entity_poly.type
_entity_poly.pdbx_seq_one_letter_code
_entity_poly.pdbx_strand_id
1 'polypeptide(L)'
;MFDIGYSELLLIAIVALVVIGPKDLPRVMRTVGQWVGRARGMARHFRSGIDTMMREAELEEMEKKWKEENERIMRDHPLAAPFASDASLPPPEEAPVEVPPHPAAPAPPADEASPQLPGFEADPAWPLPFEEPAPPPEGAEPPAPKPDSPRELP
;
A
#
# COMPACT_ATOMS: atom_id res chain seq x y z
N MET A 1 23.51 -18.96 -29.34
CA MET A 1 24.05 -17.93 -30.24
C MET A 1 22.90 -17.05 -30.68
N PHE A 2 22.49 -16.17 -29.77
CA PHE A 2 21.58 -15.06 -30.05
C PHE A 2 22.40 -13.82 -29.74
N ASP A 3 23.24 -13.43 -30.68
CA ASP A 3 23.92 -12.14 -30.66
C ASP A 3 22.89 -11.07 -31.02
N ILE A 4 21.96 -10.82 -30.09
CA ILE A 4 21.02 -9.70 -30.19
C ILE A 4 21.80 -8.47 -29.76
N GLY A 5 22.49 -7.87 -30.72
CA GLY A 5 23.16 -6.60 -30.56
C GLY A 5 22.21 -5.43 -30.89
N TYR A 6 22.75 -4.22 -30.74
CA TYR A 6 22.05 -3.00 -31.15
C TYR A 6 21.69 -3.01 -32.65
N SER A 7 22.53 -3.64 -33.49
CA SER A 7 22.34 -3.74 -34.94
C SER A 7 21.12 -4.58 -35.32
N GLU A 8 20.94 -5.75 -34.70
CA GLU A 8 19.81 -6.64 -34.92
C GLU A 8 18.50 -5.99 -34.44
N LEU A 9 18.55 -5.30 -33.31
CA LEU A 9 17.40 -4.59 -32.75
C LEU A 9 16.97 -3.43 -33.67
N LEU A 10 17.93 -2.71 -34.28
CA LEU A 10 17.67 -1.69 -35.29
C LEU A 10 17.03 -2.31 -36.55
N LEU A 11 17.55 -3.44 -37.03
CA LEU A 11 17.00 -4.14 -38.20
C LEU A 11 15.54 -4.55 -37.95
N ILE A 12 15.24 -5.14 -36.79
CA ILE A 12 13.88 -5.52 -36.40
C ILE A 12 12.98 -4.28 -36.31
N ALA A 13 13.48 -3.16 -35.76
CA ALA A 13 12.71 -1.92 -35.68
C ALA A 13 12.36 -1.37 -37.07
N ILE A 14 13.30 -1.40 -38.02
CA ILE A 14 13.06 -0.98 -39.41
C ILE A 14 12.02 -1.90 -40.06
N VAL A 15 12.16 -3.23 -39.93
CA VAL A 15 11.19 -4.18 -40.48
C VAL A 15 9.81 -3.97 -39.87
N ALA A 16 9.72 -3.76 -38.56
CA ALA A 16 8.46 -3.47 -37.88
C ALA A 16 7.82 -2.17 -38.39
N LEU A 17 8.62 -1.11 -38.60
CA LEU A 17 8.14 0.16 -39.18
C LEU A 17 7.61 0.00 -40.60
N VAL A 18 8.20 -0.87 -41.42
CA VAL A 18 7.74 -1.10 -42.80
C VAL A 18 6.46 -1.95 -42.81
N VAL A 19 6.40 -3.01 -42.01
CA VAL A 19 5.27 -3.96 -42.00
C VAL A 19 4.03 -3.36 -41.33
N ILE A 20 4.21 -2.73 -40.16
CA ILE A 20 3.11 -2.16 -39.38
C ILE A 20 2.85 -0.71 -39.81
N GLY A 21 3.88 0.01 -40.22
CA GLY A 21 3.80 1.44 -40.49
C GLY A 21 4.21 2.29 -39.28
N PRO A 22 4.90 3.43 -39.48
CA PRO A 22 5.34 4.32 -38.40
C PRO A 22 4.19 4.96 -37.61
N LYS A 23 3.00 5.08 -38.21
CA LYS A 23 1.81 5.66 -37.58
C LYS A 23 1.08 4.68 -36.67
N ASP A 24 1.14 3.38 -36.97
CA ASP A 24 0.43 2.35 -36.22
C ASP A 24 1.29 1.74 -35.10
N LEU A 25 2.62 1.77 -35.24
CA LEU A 25 3.57 1.37 -34.19
C LEU A 25 3.29 2.03 -32.82
N PRO A 26 3.10 3.36 -32.69
CA PRO A 26 2.78 3.98 -31.40
C PRO A 26 1.43 3.53 -30.83
N ARG A 27 0.48 3.14 -31.69
CA ARG A 27 -0.81 2.60 -31.24
C ARG A 27 -0.64 1.17 -30.71
N VAL A 28 0.11 0.32 -31.42
CA VAL A 28 0.42 -1.05 -30.98
C VAL A 28 1.25 -1.07 -29.69
N MET A 29 2.27 -0.21 -29.58
CA MET A 29 3.06 -0.07 -28.35
C MET A 29 2.20 0.28 -27.14
N ARG A 30 1.20 1.16 -27.30
CA ARG A 30 0.25 1.48 -26.23
C ARG A 30 -0.58 0.26 -25.82
N THR A 31 -1.08 -0.51 -26.78
CA THR A 31 -1.88 -1.72 -26.50
C THR A 31 -1.05 -2.79 -25.81
N VAL A 32 0.14 -3.11 -26.34
CA VAL A 32 1.08 -4.07 -25.76
C VAL A 32 1.53 -3.60 -24.38
N GLY A 33 1.89 -2.33 -24.24
CA GLY A 33 2.31 -1.73 -22.98
C GLY A 33 1.22 -1.80 -21.91
N GLN A 34 -0.05 -1.56 -22.27
CA GLN A 34 -1.18 -1.73 -21.34
C GLN A 34 -1.36 -3.19 -20.93
N TRP A 35 -1.23 -4.14 -21.85
CA TRP A 35 -1.30 -5.58 -21.55
C TRP A 35 -0.18 -6.02 -20.61
N VAL A 36 1.07 -5.67 -20.94
CA VAL A 36 2.25 -5.94 -20.11
C VAL A 36 2.11 -5.27 -18.75
N GLY A 37 1.62 -4.03 -18.70
CA GLY A 37 1.37 -3.30 -17.46
C GLY A 37 0.34 -3.99 -16.56
N ARG A 38 -0.77 -4.46 -17.13
CA ARG A 38 -1.77 -5.26 -16.39
C ARG A 38 -1.18 -6.57 -15.89
N ALA A 39 -0.46 -7.30 -16.74
CA ALA A 39 0.20 -8.55 -16.36
C ALA A 39 1.21 -8.33 -15.23
N ARG A 40 1.99 -7.24 -15.28
CA ARG A 40 2.95 -6.87 -14.22
C ARG A 40 2.26 -6.42 -12.94
N GLY A 41 1.13 -5.73 -13.04
CA GLY A 41 0.26 -5.44 -11.90
C GLY A 41 -0.21 -6.72 -11.22
N MET A 42 -0.77 -7.65 -11.98
CA MET A 42 -1.21 -8.96 -11.51
C MET A 42 -0.06 -9.74 -10.86
N ALA A 43 1.10 -9.80 -11.52
CA ALA A 43 2.29 -10.47 -11.00
C ALA A 43 2.76 -9.88 -9.66
N ARG A 44 2.59 -8.58 -9.42
CA ARG A 44 2.87 -7.97 -8.10
C ARG A 44 1.90 -8.48 -7.03
N HIS A 45 0.60 -8.57 -7.34
CA HIS A 45 -0.38 -9.14 -6.40
C HIS A 45 -0.14 -10.63 -6.13
N PHE A 46 0.24 -11.41 -7.15
CA PHE A 46 0.65 -12.80 -6.96
C PHE A 46 1.94 -12.91 -6.15
N ARG A 47 2.91 -12.01 -6.36
CA ARG A 47 4.13 -11.97 -5.53
C ARG A 47 3.78 -11.72 -4.07
N SER A 48 2.89 -10.76 -3.79
CA SER A 48 2.42 -10.48 -2.43
C SER A 48 1.64 -11.65 -1.82
N GLY A 49 0.77 -12.31 -2.59
CA GLY A 49 0.03 -13.48 -2.13
C GLY A 49 0.92 -14.71 -1.90
N ILE A 50 1.91 -14.93 -2.77
CA ILE A 50 2.93 -15.97 -2.58
C ILE A 50 3.84 -15.63 -1.42
N ASP A 51 4.24 -14.37 -1.20
CA ASP A 51 5.00 -13.99 0.00
C ASP A 51 4.20 -14.27 1.27
N THR A 52 2.88 -14.04 1.29
CA THR A 52 2.03 -14.41 2.44
C THR A 52 1.99 -15.92 2.63
N MET A 53 1.76 -16.70 1.58
CA MET A 53 1.73 -18.16 1.69
C MET A 53 3.10 -18.78 1.97
N MET A 54 4.18 -18.22 1.43
CA MET A 54 5.55 -18.64 1.72
C MET A 54 5.92 -18.28 3.14
N ARG A 55 5.50 -17.11 3.66
CA ARG A 55 5.66 -16.79 5.07
C ARG A 55 4.93 -17.81 5.94
N GLU A 56 3.71 -18.19 5.58
CA GLU A 56 2.95 -19.25 6.29
C GLU A 56 3.59 -20.63 6.18
N ALA A 57 4.07 -21.04 5.00
CA ALA A 57 4.75 -22.32 4.80
C ALA A 57 6.13 -22.35 5.48
N GLU A 58 6.90 -21.26 5.43
CA GLU A 58 8.14 -21.09 6.19
C GLU A 58 7.86 -21.12 7.68
N LEU A 59 6.77 -20.52 8.17
CA LEU A 59 6.39 -20.56 9.58
C LEU A 59 6.03 -21.98 10.03
N GLU A 60 5.30 -22.75 9.22
CA GLU A 60 4.95 -24.14 9.54
C GLU A 60 6.20 -25.04 9.57
N GLU A 61 7.13 -24.85 8.64
CA GLU A 61 8.42 -25.55 8.64
C GLU A 61 9.35 -25.10 9.79
N MET A 62 9.35 -23.80 10.13
CA MET A 62 10.12 -23.26 11.26
C MET A 62 9.55 -23.76 12.60
N GLU A 63 8.23 -23.82 12.77
CA GLU A 63 7.57 -24.35 13.98
C GLU A 63 7.89 -25.82 14.18
N LYS A 64 7.89 -26.61 13.09
CA LYS A 64 8.25 -28.02 13.14
C LYS A 64 9.72 -28.22 13.55
N LYS A 65 10.64 -27.46 12.95
CA LYS A 65 12.06 -27.47 13.36
C LYS A 65 12.25 -27.02 14.81
N TRP A 66 11.51 -25.99 15.25
CA TRP A 66 11.56 -25.51 16.63
C TRP A 66 11.05 -26.56 17.62
N LYS A 67 9.97 -27.27 17.30
CA LYS A 67 9.45 -28.37 18.13
C LYS A 67 10.44 -29.52 18.21
N GLU A 68 11.00 -29.96 17.08
CA GLU A 68 12.02 -31.02 17.04
C GLU A 68 13.28 -30.64 17.82
N GLU A 69 13.74 -29.40 17.70
CA GLU A 69 14.90 -28.89 18.44
C GLU A 69 14.60 -28.72 19.94
N ASN A 70 13.42 -28.22 20.30
CA ASN A 70 12.98 -28.10 21.69
C ASN A 70 12.78 -29.48 22.35
N GLU A 71 12.24 -30.45 21.63
CA GLU A 71 12.14 -31.84 22.10
C GLU A 71 13.53 -32.47 22.30
N ARG A 72 14.49 -32.19 21.41
CA ARG A 72 15.90 -32.58 21.61
C ARG A 72 16.50 -31.94 22.86
N ILE A 73 16.35 -30.62 23.02
CA ILE A 73 16.86 -29.89 24.19
C ILE A 73 16.23 -30.44 25.49
N MET A 74 14.91 -30.71 25.50
CA MET A 74 14.22 -31.28 26.66
C MET A 74 14.62 -32.73 26.95
N ARG A 75 14.98 -33.50 25.92
CA ARG A 75 15.49 -34.87 26.05
C ARG A 75 16.93 -34.90 26.57
N ASP A 76 17.76 -33.97 26.11
CA ASP A 76 19.18 -33.88 26.49
C ASP A 76 19.37 -33.14 27.83
N HIS A 77 18.44 -32.26 28.20
CA HIS A 77 18.33 -31.61 29.50
C HIS A 77 16.96 -31.90 30.14
N PRO A 78 16.72 -33.13 30.65
CA PRO A 78 15.57 -33.37 31.50
C PRO A 78 15.69 -32.42 32.70
N LEU A 79 14.69 -31.54 32.88
CA LEU A 79 14.63 -30.56 33.96
C LEU A 79 14.88 -31.26 35.31
N ALA A 80 16.14 -31.26 35.73
CA ALA A 80 16.51 -31.43 37.11
C ALA A 80 15.82 -30.28 37.86
N ALA A 81 15.04 -30.69 38.84
CA ALA A 81 14.01 -29.91 39.49
C ALA A 81 14.58 -28.74 40.33
N PRO A 82 13.71 -27.95 40.97
CA PRO A 82 13.72 -26.49 40.95
C PRO A 82 14.59 -25.87 42.06
N PHE A 83 15.04 -24.63 41.86
CA PHE A 83 15.65 -23.77 42.90
C PHE A 83 16.77 -24.42 43.74
N ALA A 84 17.92 -24.72 43.14
CA ALA A 84 19.17 -24.85 43.89
C ALA A 84 19.98 -23.56 43.70
N SER A 85 19.66 -22.59 44.55
CA SER A 85 20.63 -21.71 45.23
C SER A 85 21.98 -21.51 44.54
N ASP A 86 22.08 -20.45 43.74
CA ASP A 86 23.22 -19.55 43.90
C ASP A 86 22.69 -18.12 43.78
N ALA A 87 22.09 -17.68 44.88
CA ALA A 87 21.78 -16.28 45.09
C ALA A 87 23.11 -15.54 45.24
N SER A 88 23.58 -14.95 44.16
CA SER A 88 24.48 -13.79 44.21
C SER A 88 24.01 -12.79 43.16
N LEU A 89 22.80 -12.27 43.38
CA LEU A 89 22.47 -10.94 42.88
C LEU A 89 23.28 -9.96 43.74
N PRO A 90 24.18 -9.15 43.16
CA PRO A 90 24.82 -8.07 43.89
C PRO A 90 23.72 -7.09 44.38
N PRO A 91 23.92 -6.44 45.55
CA PRO A 91 22.95 -5.49 46.09
C PRO A 91 22.64 -4.40 45.05
N PRO A 92 21.40 -3.88 44.99
CA PRO A 92 21.12 -2.70 44.20
C PRO A 92 21.86 -1.53 44.86
N GLU A 93 23.01 -1.18 44.31
CA GLU A 93 23.71 0.05 44.65
C GLU A 93 22.80 1.20 44.16
N GLU A 94 22.24 1.95 45.11
CA GLU A 94 21.49 3.17 44.85
C GLU A 94 22.42 4.20 44.19
N ALA A 95 22.57 4.09 42.87
CA ALA A 95 23.20 5.14 42.07
C ALA A 95 22.19 6.29 41.96
N PRO A 96 22.54 7.51 42.39
CA PRO A 96 21.69 8.69 42.20
C PRO A 96 21.34 8.80 40.72
N VAL A 97 20.06 9.03 40.42
CA VAL A 97 19.62 9.42 39.08
C VAL A 97 20.24 10.78 38.78
N GLU A 98 21.46 10.79 38.25
CA GLU A 98 22.05 11.97 37.64
C GLU A 98 21.36 12.14 36.29
N VAL A 99 20.30 12.94 36.31
CA VAL A 99 19.64 13.43 35.10
C VAL A 99 20.73 14.16 34.30
N PRO A 100 21.13 13.68 33.11
CA PRO A 100 22.13 14.40 32.33
C PRO A 100 21.59 15.79 32.02
N PRO A 101 22.42 16.85 32.10
CA PRO A 101 21.97 18.19 31.74
C PRO A 101 21.54 18.14 30.28
N HIS A 102 20.25 18.38 30.05
CA HIS A 102 19.73 18.63 28.71
C HIS A 102 20.62 19.70 28.07
N PRO A 103 21.28 19.43 26.94
CA PRO A 103 22.00 20.49 26.25
C PRO A 103 20.96 21.53 25.88
N ALA A 104 21.08 22.73 26.45
CA ALA A 104 20.28 23.87 26.08
C ALA A 104 20.44 24.06 24.57
N ALA A 105 19.40 23.69 23.82
CA ALA A 105 19.35 23.97 22.40
C ALA A 105 19.51 25.49 22.23
N PRO A 106 20.44 25.95 21.37
CA PRO A 106 20.58 27.38 21.12
C PRO A 106 19.24 27.90 20.59
N ALA A 107 18.71 28.92 21.26
CA ALA A 107 17.52 29.63 20.81
C ALA A 107 17.78 30.15 19.38
N PRO A 108 16.91 29.82 18.39
CA PRO A 108 17.04 30.42 17.08
C PRO A 108 16.84 31.95 17.21
N PRO A 109 17.64 32.77 16.50
CA PRO A 109 17.44 34.21 16.49
C PRO A 109 16.01 34.51 16.03
N ALA A 110 15.32 35.33 16.81
CA ALA A 110 14.04 35.90 16.45
C ALA A 110 14.25 36.92 15.33
N ASP A 111 14.40 36.44 14.10
CA ASP A 111 14.09 37.24 12.92
C ASP A 111 13.96 36.35 11.67
N GLU A 112 12.89 36.60 10.92
CA GLU A 112 12.65 36.19 9.53
C GLU A 112 12.41 34.69 9.23
N ALA A 113 11.13 34.31 9.24
CA ALA A 113 10.39 33.74 8.10
C ALA A 113 9.37 32.69 8.56
N SER A 114 8.17 33.14 8.93
CA SER A 114 6.97 32.32 8.81
C SER A 114 6.95 31.64 7.44
N PRO A 115 6.63 30.35 7.32
CA PRO A 115 6.47 29.71 6.02
C PRO A 115 5.41 30.48 5.24
N GLN A 116 5.86 31.27 4.26
CA GLN A 116 4.96 31.86 3.28
C GLN A 116 4.43 30.69 2.47
N LEU A 117 3.23 30.25 2.83
CA LEU A 117 2.43 29.41 1.96
C LEU A 117 2.36 30.13 0.61
N PRO A 118 2.64 29.44 -0.52
CA PRO A 118 2.47 30.04 -1.84
C PRO A 118 1.06 30.63 -1.90
N GLY A 119 0.97 31.89 -2.31
CA GLY A 119 -0.24 32.70 -2.25
C GLY A 119 -1.45 31.92 -2.74
N PHE A 120 -2.26 31.44 -1.79
CA PHE A 120 -3.63 31.07 -2.09
C PHE A 120 -4.37 32.40 -2.17
N GLU A 121 -4.35 33.01 -3.35
CA GLU A 121 -5.42 33.92 -3.72
C GLU A 121 -6.71 33.10 -3.57
N ALA A 122 -7.48 33.42 -2.53
CA ALA A 122 -8.83 32.90 -2.41
C ALA A 122 -9.58 33.42 -3.62
N ASP A 123 -9.65 32.60 -4.67
CA ASP A 123 -10.52 32.83 -5.80
C ASP A 123 -11.94 32.93 -5.23
N PRO A 124 -12.60 34.10 -5.27
CA PRO A 124 -13.96 34.24 -4.75
C PRO A 124 -14.98 33.48 -5.61
N ALA A 125 -14.53 32.84 -6.69
CA ALA A 125 -15.35 32.06 -7.60
C ALA A 125 -15.37 30.56 -7.27
N TRP A 126 -15.46 30.18 -5.99
CA TRP A 126 -16.02 28.85 -5.69
C TRP A 126 -17.54 28.91 -5.94
N PRO A 127 -18.07 28.31 -7.02
CA PRO A 127 -19.51 28.32 -7.22
C PRO A 127 -20.06 27.08 -6.53
N LEU A 128 -20.62 27.25 -5.33
CA LEU A 128 -21.73 26.37 -4.93
C LEU A 128 -23.04 27.12 -5.09
N PRO A 129 -23.79 26.93 -6.19
CA PRO A 129 -25.20 26.79 -6.05
C PRO A 129 -25.46 25.34 -5.61
N PHE A 130 -25.59 25.12 -4.30
CA PHE A 130 -26.55 24.10 -3.89
C PHE A 130 -27.92 24.67 -4.29
N GLU A 131 -28.42 24.26 -5.45
CA GLU A 131 -29.77 24.58 -5.85
C GLU A 131 -30.71 23.76 -4.97
N GLU A 132 -31.19 24.40 -3.91
CA GLU A 132 -32.27 23.88 -3.08
C GLU A 132 -33.49 23.67 -3.99
N PRO A 133 -34.04 22.45 -4.11
CA PRO A 133 -35.18 22.23 -4.98
C PRO A 133 -36.35 23.06 -4.45
N ALA A 134 -36.85 23.96 -5.29
CA ALA A 134 -37.94 24.87 -4.96
C ALA A 134 -39.15 24.10 -4.41
N PRO A 135 -39.84 24.62 -3.37
CA PRO A 135 -41.09 24.02 -2.93
C PRO A 135 -42.11 24.05 -4.09
N PRO A 136 -42.90 22.99 -4.26
CA PRO A 136 -43.88 22.93 -5.34
C PRO A 136 -44.90 24.09 -5.19
N PRO A 137 -45.32 24.71 -6.31
CA PRO A 137 -46.27 25.82 -6.25
C PRO A 137 -47.60 25.37 -5.67
N GLU A 138 -48.02 26.08 -4.63
CA GLU A 138 -49.36 26.04 -4.05
C GLU A 138 -50.38 26.40 -5.16
N GLY A 139 -51.08 25.38 -5.68
CA GLY A 139 -52.12 25.56 -6.71
C GLY A 139 -52.00 24.68 -7.96
N ALA A 140 -51.00 23.80 -8.09
CA ALA A 140 -51.02 22.79 -9.16
C ALA A 140 -51.87 21.59 -8.73
N GLU A 141 -53.07 21.50 -9.31
CA GLU A 141 -53.95 20.33 -9.22
C GLU A 141 -53.17 19.05 -9.56
N PRO A 142 -53.21 18.00 -8.71
CA PRO A 142 -52.48 16.77 -8.96
C PRO A 142 -53.01 16.14 -10.26
N PRO A 143 -52.14 15.77 -11.23
CA PRO A 143 -52.60 15.00 -12.38
C PRO A 143 -53.15 13.66 -11.88
N ALA A 144 -54.38 13.36 -12.29
CA ALA A 144 -55.14 12.19 -11.88
C ALA A 144 -54.31 10.88 -11.95
N PRO A 145 -54.43 9.97 -10.97
CA PRO A 145 -53.75 8.68 -11.04
C PRO A 145 -54.25 7.90 -12.27
N LYS A 146 -53.32 7.50 -13.14
CA LYS A 146 -53.60 6.52 -14.19
C LYS A 146 -54.09 5.23 -13.52
N PRO A 147 -55.15 4.59 -14.03
CA PRO A 147 -55.66 3.36 -13.44
C PRO A 147 -54.58 2.27 -13.50
N ASP A 148 -54.34 1.69 -12.32
CA ASP A 148 -53.57 0.48 -12.07
C ASP A 148 -54.08 -0.61 -13.02
N SER A 149 -53.25 -1.07 -13.97
CA SER A 149 -53.56 -2.28 -14.72
C SER A 149 -53.59 -3.44 -13.73
N PRO A 150 -54.72 -4.15 -13.57
CA PRO A 150 -54.84 -5.19 -12.55
C PRO A 150 -53.79 -6.29 -12.74
N ARG A 151 -53.10 -6.60 -11.64
CA ARG A 151 -52.39 -7.85 -11.42
C ARG A 151 -53.29 -9.01 -11.85
N GLU A 152 -52.89 -9.73 -12.89
CA GLU A 152 -53.28 -11.12 -13.06
C GLU A 152 -52.05 -11.99 -12.82
N LEU A 153 -51.96 -12.50 -11.59
CA LEU A 153 -51.41 -13.81 -11.23
C LEU A 153 -52.64 -14.73 -11.02
N PRO A 154 -52.55 -16.06 -11.14
CA PRO A 154 -51.37 -16.93 -11.02
C PRO A 154 -50.85 -17.57 -12.31
#